data_AF-A0AAW1WXH2-F1
#
_entry.id   AF-A0AAW1WXH2-F1
#
_cell.length_a   1.000
_cell.length_b   1.000
_cell.length_c   1.000
_cell.angle_alpha   90.00
_cell.angle_beta   90.00
_cell.angle_gamma   90.00
#
_symmetry.space_group_name_H-M   'P 1'
#
loop_
_entity.id
_entity.type
_entity.pdbx_description
1 polymer ?
#
loop_
_entity_poly.entity_id
_entity_poly.type
_entity_poly.pdbx_seq_one_letter_code
_entity_poly.pdbx_strand_id
1 'polypeptide(L)' 'MIHRDVLVEVLGLSKVYKQVIKKVINSTIAEYVEKAGLEVGKDLRVEQSFEDLEASFEPGEKLSFDAVIHLQK' A
#
# COMPACT_ATOMS: atom_id res chain seq x y z
N MET A 1 14.83 12.06 17.43
CA MET A 1 14.26 12.16 16.07
C MET A 1 15.12 11.32 15.15
N ILE A 2 14.59 10.24 14.59
CA ILE A 2 15.30 9.49 13.55
C ILE A 2 15.05 10.26 12.24
N HIS A 3 16.11 10.83 11.67
CA HIS A 3 16.06 11.54 10.39
C HIS A 3 15.60 10.56 9.31
N ARG A 4 14.60 10.94 8.50
CA ARG A 4 14.13 10.13 7.35
C ARG A 4 15.28 9.72 6.44
N ASP A 5 16.30 10.57 6.35
CA ASP A 5 17.50 10.37 5.54
C ASP A 5 18.35 9.16 6.00
N VAL A 6 18.38 8.85 7.30
CA VAL A 6 19.20 7.73 7.83
C VAL A 6 18.58 6.37 7.52
N LEU A 7 17.24 6.28 7.50
CA LEU A 7 16.54 5.03 7.21
C LEU A 7 16.70 4.60 5.74
N VAL A 8 16.86 5.59 4.87
CA VAL A 8 16.99 5.47 3.42
C VAL A 8 18.33 4.86 3.01
N GLU A 9 19.41 5.26 3.67
CA GLU A 9 20.78 4.86 3.33
C GLU A 9 21.11 3.42 3.76
N VAL A 10 20.47 2.92 4.83
CA VAL A 10 20.78 1.61 5.44
C VAL A 10 19.93 0.45 4.88
N LEU A 11 18.68 0.71 4.48
CA LEU A 11 17.76 -0.33 4.00
C LEU A 11 17.66 -0.41 2.47
N GLY A 12 18.09 0.65 1.77
CA GLY A 12 17.86 0.84 0.34
C GLY A 12 16.45 1.35 0.06
N LEU A 13 16.35 2.48 -0.66
CA LEU A 13 15.10 3.19 -0.99
C LEU A 13 13.98 2.24 -1.43
N SER A 14 14.27 1.32 -2.36
CA SER A 14 13.27 0.38 -2.89
C SER A 14 12.70 -0.57 -1.82
N LYS A 15 13.52 -1.06 -0.87
CA LYS A 15 13.00 -1.93 0.21
C LYS A 15 12.10 -1.18 1.17
N VAL A 16 12.39 0.09 1.43
CA VAL A 16 11.55 0.95 2.30
C VAL A 16 10.24 1.29 1.58
N TYR A 17 10.30 1.72 0.33
CA TYR A 17 9.12 2.07 -0.46
C TYR A 17 8.19 0.87 -0.63
N LYS A 18 8.74 -0.31 -0.89
CA LYS A 18 7.96 -1.55 -0.94
C LYS A 18 7.15 -1.83 0.32
N GLN A 19 7.77 -1.65 1.49
CA GLN A 19 7.05 -1.85 2.75
C GLN A 19 5.99 -0.79 2.99
N VAL A 20 6.30 0.48 2.67
CA VAL A 20 5.37 1.60 2.84
C VAL A 20 4.16 1.45 1.93
N ILE A 21 4.36 1.22 0.63
CA ILE A 21 3.31 1.00 -0.37
C ILE A 21 2.39 -0.15 0.06
N LYS A 22 2.98 -1.31 0.42
CA LYS A 22 2.22 -2.47 0.87
C LYS A 22 1.40 -2.16 2.14
N LYS A 23 1.96 -1.41 3.09
CA LYS A 23 1.28 -1.06 4.32
C LYS A 23 0.12 -0.10 4.06
N VAL A 24 0.32 0.93 3.23
CA VAL A 24 -0.71 1.90 2.86
C VAL A 24 -1.88 1.18 2.20
N ILE A 25 -1.64 0.38 1.15
CA ILE A 25 -2.67 -0.38 0.44
C ILE A 25 -3.48 -1.25 1.41
N ASN A 26 -2.80 -2.07 2.22
CA ASN A 26 -3.48 -2.96 3.16
C ASN A 26 -4.31 -2.19 4.19
N SER A 27 -3.79 -1.09 4.74
CA SER A 27 -4.53 -0.28 5.71
C SER A 27 -5.73 0.43 5.10
N THR A 28 -5.59 0.99 3.89
CA THR A 28 -6.67 1.68 3.19
C THR A 28 -7.81 0.73 2.87
N ILE A 29 -7.50 -0.48 2.41
CA ILE A 29 -8.52 -1.47 2.09
C ILE A 29 -9.19 -2.02 3.36
N ALA A 30 -8.41 -2.32 4.40
CA ALA A 30 -8.98 -2.74 5.69
C ALA A 30 -9.95 -1.69 6.26
N GLU A 31 -9.56 -0.41 6.20
CA GLU A 31 -10.42 0.70 6.64
C GLU A 31 -11.69 0.81 5.78
N TYR A 32 -11.57 0.68 4.45
CA TYR A 32 -12.72 0.72 3.55
C TYR A 32 -13.71 -0.40 3.85
N VAL A 33 -13.22 -1.63 4.01
CA VAL A 33 -14.02 -2.82 4.29
C VAL A 33 -14.76 -2.68 5.63
N GLU A 34 -14.07 -2.21 6.66
CA GLU A 34 -14.67 -1.93 7.97
C GLU A 34 -15.77 -0.86 7.87
N LYS A 35 -15.49 0.28 7.24
CA LYS A 35 -16.45 1.39 7.09
C LYS A 35 -17.66 1.02 6.25
N ALA A 36 -17.46 0.20 5.22
CA ALA A 36 -18.53 -0.25 4.33
C ALA A 36 -19.33 -1.44 4.90
N GLY A 37 -18.91 -2.02 6.03
CA GLY A 37 -19.53 -3.20 6.62
C GLY A 37 -19.47 -4.43 5.71
N LEU A 38 -18.41 -4.55 4.92
CA LEU A 38 -18.24 -5.63 3.95
C LEU A 38 -17.55 -6.82 4.63
N GLU A 39 -18.08 -8.01 4.42
CA GLU A 39 -17.35 -9.24 4.71
C GLU A 39 -16.57 -9.64 3.45
N VAL A 40 -15.25 -9.74 3.55
CA VAL A 40 -14.37 -9.95 2.39
C VAL A 40 -13.52 -11.20 2.58
N GLY A 41 -13.34 -11.95 1.49
CA GLY A 41 -12.48 -13.11 1.47
C GLY A 41 -11.00 -12.73 1.56
N LYS A 42 -10.13 -13.74 1.62
CA LYS A 42 -8.67 -13.53 1.60
C LYS A 42 -8.14 -13.12 0.22
N ASP A 43 -8.96 -13.30 -0.81
CA ASP A 43 -8.64 -12.97 -2.18
C ASP A 43 -8.83 -11.47 -2.42
N LEU A 44 -7.73 -10.74 -2.25
CA LEU A 44 -7.59 -9.35 -2.60
C LEU A 44 -6.49 -9.19 -3.64
N ARG A 45 -6.79 -8.44 -4.70
CA ARG A 45 -5.84 -8.16 -5.76
C ARG A 45 -5.70 -6.66 -5.99
N VAL A 46 -4.46 -6.22 -6.14
CA VAL A 46 -4.13 -4.89 -6.67
C VAL A 46 -3.86 -5.05 -8.16
N GLU A 47 -4.44 -4.19 -8.99
CA GLU A 47 -4.33 -4.31 -10.44
C GLU A 47 -2.97 -3.83 -10.96
N GLN A 48 -2.39 -2.81 -10.34
CA GLN A 48 -1.06 -2.30 -10.69
C GLN A 48 0.05 -3.25 -10.27
N SER A 49 1.09 -3.34 -11.09
CA SER A 49 2.32 -4.01 -10.70
C SER A 49 3.02 -3.24 -9.58
N PHE A 50 3.90 -3.93 -8.85
CA PHE A 50 4.69 -3.26 -7.83
C PHE A 50 5.61 -2.18 -8.42
N GLU A 51 6.13 -2.39 -9.63
CA GLU A 51 7.02 -1.45 -10.32
C GLU A 51 6.28 -0.16 -10.69
N ASP A 52 5.03 -0.26 -11.13
CA ASP A 52 4.19 0.92 -11.43
C ASP A 52 3.84 1.72 -10.17
N LEU A 53 3.56 1.02 -9.07
CA LEU A 53 3.28 1.64 -7.78
C LEU A 53 4.52 2.31 -7.19
N GLU A 54 5.70 1.71 -7.36
CA GLU A 54 6.97 2.31 -6.92
C GLU A 54 7.32 3.52 -7.78
N ALA A 55 7.11 3.45 -9.10
CA ALA A 55 7.36 4.55 -10.03
C ALA A 55 6.43 5.75 -9.81
N SER A 56 5.22 5.54 -9.29
CA SER A 56 4.26 6.60 -8.94
C SER A 56 4.36 7.06 -7.48
N PHE A 57 5.21 6.42 -6.67
CA PHE A 57 5.34 6.76 -5.25
C PHE A 57 6.31 7.91 -5.03
N GLU A 58 5.76 9.05 -4.58
CA GLU A 58 6.55 10.20 -4.15
C GLU A 58 6.27 10.55 -2.69
N PRO A 59 7.29 10.69 -1.82
CA PRO A 59 7.09 11.03 -0.42
C PRO A 59 6.35 12.35 -0.23
N GLY A 60 5.20 12.29 0.46
CA GLY A 60 4.37 13.47 0.74
C GLY A 60 3.29 13.74 -0.31
N GLU A 61 3.30 13.00 -1.41
CA GLU A 61 2.26 13.04 -2.45
C GLU A 61 1.20 11.96 -2.21
N LYS A 62 0.10 12.05 -2.96
CA LYS A 62 -0.98 11.05 -2.91
C LYS A 62 -0.59 9.82 -3.71
N LEU A 63 -0.68 8.65 -3.08
CA LEU A 63 -0.59 7.36 -3.76
C LEU A 63 -2.00 6.91 -4.16
N SER A 64 -2.17 6.57 -5.44
CA SER A 64 -3.43 6.03 -5.99
C SER A 64 -3.21 4.59 -6.45
N PHE A 65 -4.21 3.75 -6.26
CA PHE A 65 -4.20 2.36 -6.71
C PHE A 65 -5.62 1.86 -6.92
N ASP A 66 -5.75 0.82 -7.75
CA ASP A 66 -7.00 0.10 -7.97
C ASP A 66 -6.91 -1.30 -7.36
N ALA A 67 -7.98 -1.71 -6.70
CA ALA A 67 -8.06 -3.01 -6.05
C ALA A 67 -9.39 -3.71 -6.36
N VAL A 68 -9.31 -5.02 -6.56
CA VAL A 68 -10.45 -5.91 -6.67
C VAL A 68 -10.59 -6.69 -5.37
N ILE A 69 -11.79 -6.61 -4.78
CA ILE A 69 -12.12 -7.25 -3.50
C ILE A 69 -13.24 -8.26 -3.73
N HIS A 70 -13.02 -9.50 -3.32
CA HIS A 70 -14.06 -10.53 -3.37
C HIS A 70 -14.85 -10.55 -2.06
N LEU A 71 -16.15 -10.27 -2.14
CA LEU A 71 -17.06 -10.33 -0.99
C LEU A 71 -17.33 -11.78 -0.59
N GLN A 72 -17.39 -12.05 0.71
CA GLN A 72 -17.97 -13.29 1.22
C GLN A 72 -19.50 -13.21 1.07
N LYS A 73 -20.09 -14.34 0.69
CA LYS A 73 -21.54 -14.52 0.64
C LYS A 73 -22.08 -14.89 2.02
#